data_AF-A0A954Y3F0-F1
#
_entry.id   AF-A0A954Y3F0-F1
#
_cell.length_a   1.000
_cell.length_b   1.000
_cell.length_c   1.000
_cell.angle_alpha   90.00
_cell.angle_beta   90.00
_cell.angle_gamma   90.00
#
_symmetry.space_group_name_H-M   'P 1'
#
loop_
_entity.id
_entity.type
_entity.pdbx_description
1 polymer ?
#
loop_
_entity_poly.entity_id
_entity_poly.type
_entity_poly.pdbx_seq_one_letter_code
_entity_poly.pdbx_strand_id
1 'polypeptide(L)'
;MLRVSRNKRSGFSLMELLAVVTILGIIAAVIVPRVSVSSSTAKQKVHEHNMATINSAVERWYIEKGAWPANLAAMEADTNYFPQAIPVNPVNGNAYQLNTDHRAEDSGSPP
;
A
#
# COMPACT_ATOMS: atom_id res chain seq x y z
N MET A 1 30.79 -70.02 19.44
CA MET A 1 29.38 -69.61 19.56
C MET A 1 29.29 -68.11 19.23
N LEU A 2 28.70 -67.73 18.09
CA LEU A 2 28.55 -66.33 17.69
C LEU A 2 27.14 -65.85 18.04
N ARG A 3 27.06 -64.88 18.95
CA ARG A 3 25.80 -64.29 19.41
C ARG A 3 25.46 -63.09 18.51
N VAL A 4 24.53 -63.30 17.56
CA VAL A 4 24.04 -62.24 16.68
C VAL A 4 23.14 -61.29 17.49
N SER A 5 23.62 -60.07 17.72
CA SER A 5 22.84 -58.98 18.30
C SER A 5 21.84 -58.46 17.27
N ARG A 6 20.55 -58.74 17.50
CA ARG A 6 19.45 -58.28 16.65
C ARG A 6 19.21 -56.80 16.91
N ASN A 7 19.69 -55.94 16.01
CA ASN A 7 19.36 -54.51 16.01
C ASN A 7 17.85 -54.36 15.90
N LYS A 8 17.20 -53.86 16.95
CA LYS A 8 15.77 -53.51 16.93
C LYS A 8 15.60 -52.33 15.99
N ARG A 9 15.04 -52.58 14.79
CA ARG A 9 14.57 -51.51 13.92
C ARG A 9 13.39 -50.84 14.64
N SER A 10 13.57 -49.59 15.08
CA SER A 10 12.48 -48.77 15.59
C SER A 10 11.61 -48.35 14.42
N GLY A 11 10.43 -48.97 14.31
CA GLY A 11 9.39 -48.56 13.39
C GLY A 11 8.64 -47.34 13.92
N PHE A 12 8.08 -46.56 13.00
CA PHE A 12 7.29 -45.37 13.26
C PHE A 12 6.10 -45.68 14.20
N SER A 13 5.91 -44.89 15.24
CA SER A 13 4.79 -45.00 16.17
C SER A 13 3.55 -44.30 15.62
N LEU A 14 2.37 -44.85 15.89
CA LEU A 14 1.10 -44.17 15.59
C LEU A 14 0.98 -42.82 16.32
N MET A 15 1.54 -42.73 17.54
CA MET A 15 1.61 -41.47 18.29
C MET A 15 2.49 -40.43 17.58
N GLU A 16 3.58 -40.85 16.94
CA GLU A 16 4.46 -39.95 16.20
C GLU A 16 3.75 -39.40 14.96
N LEU A 17 3.01 -40.24 14.22
CA LEU A 17 2.20 -39.76 13.11
C LEU A 17 1.13 -38.77 13.57
N LEU A 18 0.44 -39.11 14.67
CA LEU A 18 -0.66 -38.32 15.21
C LEU A 18 -0.18 -36.93 15.65
N ALA A 19 0.92 -36.85 16.40
CA ALA A 19 1.50 -35.57 16.80
C ALA A 19 1.90 -34.70 15.60
N VAL A 20 2.48 -35.30 14.55
CA VAL A 20 2.91 -34.57 13.34
C VAL A 20 1.71 -33.98 12.60
N VAL A 21 0.66 -34.78 12.33
CA VAL A 21 -0.52 -34.28 11.61
C VAL A 21 -1.30 -33.25 12.44
N THR A 22 -1.29 -33.37 13.78
CA THR A 22 -1.86 -32.35 14.66
C THR A 22 -1.12 -31.03 14.57
N ILE A 23 0.22 -31.03 14.65
CA ILE A 23 1.04 -29.82 14.53
C ILE A 23 0.88 -29.19 13.14
N LEU A 24 0.88 -30.01 12.07
CA LEU A 24 0.66 -29.54 10.71
C LEU A 24 -0.74 -28.91 10.55
N GLY A 25 -1.78 -29.48 11.16
CA GLY A 25 -3.13 -28.92 11.17
C GLY A 25 -3.21 -27.55 11.86
N ILE A 26 -2.52 -27.38 13.00
CA ILE A 26 -2.46 -26.10 13.72
C ILE A 26 -1.74 -25.04 12.88
N ILE A 27 -0.58 -25.38 12.30
CA ILE A 27 0.20 -24.44 11.48
C ILE A 27 -0.59 -24.05 10.22
N ALA A 28 -1.24 -25.00 9.55
CA ALA A 28 -2.06 -24.75 8.37
C ALA A 28 -3.22 -23.77 8.66
N ALA A 29 -3.78 -23.78 9.86
CA ALA A 29 -4.85 -22.86 10.25
C ALA A 29 -4.39 -21.41 10.49
N VAL A 30 -3.11 -21.19 10.82
CA VAL A 30 -2.59 -19.89 11.28
C VAL A 30 -1.76 -19.16 10.20
N ILE A 31 -1.28 -19.86 9.16
CA ILE A 31 -0.27 -19.35 8.21
C ILE A 31 -0.75 -18.28 7.22
N VAL A 32 -1.93 -17.68 7.40
CA VAL A 32 -2.54 -16.73 6.45
C VAL A 32 -2.38 -15.25 6.89
N PRO A 33 -1.27 -14.76 7.49
CA PRO A 33 -1.29 -13.42 8.05
C PRO A 33 -1.58 -12.37 6.96
N ARG A 34 -2.55 -11.51 7.30
CA ARG A 34 -3.28 -10.63 6.39
C ARG A 34 -2.42 -9.43 5.97
N VAL A 35 -1.99 -9.42 4.72
CA VAL A 35 -1.31 -8.26 4.08
C VAL A 35 -2.27 -7.24 3.46
N SER A 36 -3.58 -7.49 3.43
CA SER A 36 -4.53 -6.64 2.70
C SER A 36 -4.82 -5.28 3.34
N VAL A 37 -4.85 -5.19 4.67
CA VAL A 37 -5.20 -3.93 5.37
C VAL A 37 -4.11 -2.87 5.23
N SER A 38 -2.84 -3.29 5.27
CA SER A 38 -1.70 -2.37 5.16
C SER A 38 -1.67 -1.60 3.83
N SER A 39 -2.06 -2.25 2.73
CA SER A 39 -2.04 -1.66 1.39
C SER A 39 -3.13 -0.58 1.23
N SER A 40 -4.35 -0.83 1.72
CA SER A 40 -5.43 0.15 1.66
C SER A 40 -5.12 1.40 2.49
N THR A 41 -4.62 1.23 3.72
CA THR A 41 -4.21 2.35 4.57
C THR A 41 -3.03 3.11 3.97
N ALA A 42 -2.06 2.42 3.37
CA ALA A 42 -0.94 3.06 2.70
C ALA A 42 -1.40 3.94 1.53
N LYS A 43 -2.33 3.45 0.70
CA LYS A 43 -2.91 4.23 -0.40
C LYS A 43 -3.63 5.48 0.10
N GLN A 44 -4.40 5.39 1.18
CA GLN A 44 -5.08 6.54 1.77
C GLN A 44 -4.08 7.60 2.25
N LYS A 45 -3.01 7.19 2.93
CA LYS A 45 -1.95 8.13 3.37
C LYS A 45 -1.23 8.79 2.20
N VAL A 46 -0.97 8.06 1.12
CA VAL A 46 -0.36 8.62 -0.09
C VAL A 46 -1.33 9.60 -0.77
N HIS A 47 -2.63 9.32 -0.77
CA HIS A 47 -3.63 10.24 -1.29
C HIS A 47 -3.63 11.58 -0.54
N GLU A 48 -3.65 11.55 0.79
CA GLU A 48 -3.56 12.75 1.64
C GLU A 48 -2.25 13.52 1.42
N HIS A 49 -1.13 12.80 1.29
CA HIS A 49 0.17 13.39 1.01
C HIS A 49 0.23 14.07 -0.37
N ASN A 50 -0.33 13.45 -1.40
CA ASN A 50 -0.41 14.03 -2.74
C ASN A 50 -1.23 15.33 -2.73
N MET A 51 -2.39 15.35 -2.04
CA MET A 51 -3.20 16.56 -1.91
C MET A 51 -2.43 17.70 -1.21
N ALA A 52 -1.74 17.39 -0.11
CA ALA A 52 -0.92 18.38 0.59
C ALA A 52 0.21 18.93 -0.30
N THR A 53 0.83 18.06 -1.11
CA THR A 53 1.90 18.44 -2.04
C THR A 53 1.38 19.37 -3.14
N ILE A 54 0.24 19.02 -3.74
CA ILE A 54 -0.43 19.85 -4.75
C ILE A 54 -0.82 21.20 -4.16
N ASN A 55 -1.45 21.22 -2.98
CA ASN A 55 -1.81 22.45 -2.27
C ASN A 55 -0.60 23.36 -2.04
N SER A 56 0.53 22.79 -1.63
CA SER A 56 1.78 23.55 -1.42
C SER A 56 2.32 24.10 -2.74
N ALA A 57 2.21 23.36 -3.83
CA ALA A 57 2.60 23.83 -5.16
C ALA A 57 1.71 25.00 -5.65
N VAL A 58 0.40 24.90 -5.43
CA VAL A 58 -0.59 25.93 -5.77
C VAL A 58 -0.36 27.21 -4.96
N GLU A 59 -0.06 27.08 -3.67
CA GLU A 59 0.28 28.21 -2.81
C GLU A 59 1.58 28.89 -3.24
N ARG A 60 2.62 28.12 -3.61
CA ARG A 60 3.84 28.69 -4.20
C ARG A 60 3.57 29.45 -5.50
N TRP A 61 2.72 28.91 -6.37
CA TRP A 61 2.32 29.60 -7.60
C TRP A 61 1.66 30.95 -7.29
N TYR A 62 0.77 30.99 -6.30
CA TYR A 62 0.15 32.25 -5.88
C TYR A 62 1.18 33.26 -5.36
N ILE A 63 2.16 32.81 -4.56
CA ILE A 63 3.24 33.66 -4.04
C ILE A 63 4.11 34.22 -5.19
N GLU A 64 4.41 33.43 -6.21
CA GLU A 64 5.32 33.80 -7.30
C GLU A 64 4.65 34.59 -8.43
N LYS A 65 3.40 34.27 -8.78
CA LYS A 65 2.65 34.86 -9.89
C LYS A 65 1.63 35.91 -9.44
N GLY A 66 1.31 35.96 -8.15
CA GLY A 66 0.32 36.88 -7.58
C GLY A 66 -1.14 36.53 -7.89
N ALA A 67 -1.40 35.38 -8.53
CA ALA A 67 -2.72 34.92 -8.90
C ALA A 67 -2.80 33.40 -8.78
N TRP A 68 -3.98 32.87 -8.46
CA TRP A 68 -4.19 31.43 -8.38
C TRP A 68 -4.15 30.80 -9.78
N PRO A 69 -3.66 29.56 -9.90
CA PRO A 69 -3.71 28.83 -11.17
C PRO A 69 -5.17 28.51 -11.53
N ALA A 70 -5.50 28.61 -12.82
CA ALA A 70 -6.86 28.32 -13.32
C ALA A 70 -7.25 26.84 -13.15
N ASN A 71 -6.27 25.94 -13.21
CA ASN A 71 -6.39 24.51 -12.96
C ASN A 71 -4.99 23.90 -12.78
N LEU A 72 -4.91 22.63 -12.40
CA LEU A 72 -3.62 21.95 -12.27
C LEU A 72 -2.87 21.82 -13.60
N ALA A 73 -3.57 21.67 -14.73
CA ALA A 73 -2.95 21.58 -16.05
C ALA A 73 -2.16 22.85 -16.43
N ALA A 74 -2.57 24.03 -15.94
CA ALA A 74 -1.83 25.27 -16.12
C ALA A 74 -0.45 25.27 -15.44
N MET A 75 -0.28 24.43 -14.42
CA MET A 75 0.97 24.24 -13.69
C MET A 75 1.79 23.05 -14.19
N GLU A 76 1.16 22.11 -14.92
CA GLU A 76 1.79 20.86 -15.37
C GLU A 76 3.00 21.09 -16.29
N ALA A 77 2.94 22.14 -17.11
CA ALA A 77 4.02 22.49 -18.04
C ALA A 77 5.27 23.04 -17.34
N ASP A 78 5.15 23.47 -16.08
CA ASP A 78 6.25 24.07 -15.33
C ASP A 78 6.84 23.08 -14.32
N THR A 79 8.01 22.57 -14.67
CA THR A 79 8.77 21.60 -13.88
C THR A 79 9.16 22.10 -12.48
N ASN A 80 9.08 23.41 -12.21
CA ASN A 80 9.32 23.96 -10.87
C ASN A 80 8.22 23.56 -9.88
N TYR A 81 6.99 23.36 -10.35
CA TYR A 81 5.86 22.97 -9.52
C TYR A 81 5.64 21.46 -9.54
N PHE A 82 5.80 20.82 -10.71
CA PHE A 82 5.62 19.36 -10.89
C PHE A 82 6.77 18.75 -11.71
N PRO A 83 7.87 18.32 -11.08
CA PRO A 83 9.06 17.84 -11.80
C PRO A 83 8.87 16.48 -12.50
N GLN A 84 7.90 15.67 -12.07
CA GLN A 84 7.63 14.33 -12.61
C GLN A 84 6.19 14.16 -13.13
N ALA A 85 5.49 15.27 -13.37
CA ALA A 85 4.04 15.35 -13.58
C ALA A 85 3.19 15.32 -12.29
N ILE A 86 1.91 15.64 -12.45
CA ILE A 86 0.94 15.68 -11.36
C ILE A 86 0.62 14.23 -10.95
N PRO A 87 0.70 13.88 -9.65
CA PRO A 87 0.39 12.53 -9.20
C PRO A 87 -1.10 12.21 -9.40
N VAL A 88 -1.44 10.93 -9.49
CA VAL A 88 -2.83 10.44 -9.50
C VAL A 88 -3.23 9.89 -8.13
N ASN A 89 -4.53 9.81 -7.86
CA ASN A 89 -5.03 9.24 -6.62
C ASN A 89 -4.71 7.72 -6.57
N PRO A 90 -3.92 7.24 -5.59
CA PRO A 90 -3.51 5.84 -5.49
C PRO A 90 -4.65 4.87 -5.09
N VAL A 91 -5.79 5.40 -4.64
CA VAL A 91 -6.95 4.62 -4.19
C VAL A 91 -7.81 4.20 -5.39
N ASN A 92 -8.11 5.12 -6.31
CA ASN A 92 -9.04 4.91 -7.43
C ASN A 92 -8.45 5.20 -8.82
N GLY A 93 -7.25 5.79 -8.91
CA GLY A 93 -6.59 6.14 -10.17
C GLY A 93 -7.04 7.46 -10.79
N ASN A 94 -7.92 8.22 -10.12
CA ASN A 94 -8.42 9.49 -10.63
C ASN A 94 -7.33 10.58 -10.61
N ALA A 95 -7.51 11.57 -11.49
CA ALA A 95 -6.72 12.79 -11.44
C ALA A 95 -7.17 13.69 -10.27
N TYR A 96 -6.27 14.55 -9.81
CA TYR A 96 -6.65 15.65 -8.92
C TYR A 96 -7.11 16.85 -9.75
N GLN A 97 -7.96 17.66 -9.16
CA GLN A 97 -8.41 18.94 -9.70
C GLN A 97 -8.36 20.01 -8.61
N LEU A 98 -8.57 21.28 -9.00
CA LEU A 98 -8.71 22.38 -8.04
C LEU A 98 -10.19 22.67 -7.84
N ASN A 99 -10.57 22.73 -6.57
CA ASN A 99 -11.88 23.21 -6.17
C ASN A 99 -11.97 24.75 -6.24
N THR A 100 -13.14 25.31 -5.96
CA THR A 100 -13.38 26.76 -5.94
C THR A 100 -12.46 27.51 -4.96
N ASP A 101 -12.02 26.84 -3.89
CA ASP A 101 -11.09 27.39 -2.89
C ASP A 101 -9.61 27.22 -3.28
N HIS A 102 -9.33 26.80 -4.51
CA HIS A 102 -7.98 26.53 -5.04
C HIS A 102 -7.23 25.44 -4.26
N ARG A 103 -7.97 24.50 -3.68
CA ARG A 103 -7.43 23.31 -3.01
C ARG A 103 -7.54 22.09 -3.91
N ALA A 104 -6.56 21.20 -3.79
CA ALA A 104 -6.55 19.90 -4.44
C ALA A 104 -7.72 19.06 -3.93
N GLU A 105 -8.53 18.56 -4.86
CA GLU A 105 -9.60 17.60 -4.63
C GLU A 105 -9.49 16.46 -5.65
N ASP A 106 -10.08 15.31 -5.35
CA ASP A 106 -10.19 14.22 -6.32
C ASP A 106 -11.33 14.52 -7.29
N SER A 107 -11.12 14.31 -8.59
CA SER A 107 -12.12 14.53 -9.65
C SER A 107 -13.43 13.74 -9.48
N GLY A 108 -13.43 12.71 -8.63
CA GLY A 108 -14.63 11.93 -8.28
C GLY A 108 -15.30 12.32 -6.95
N SER A 109 -14.78 13.33 -6.24
CA SER A 109 -15.37 13.78 -4.97
C SER A 109 -16.64 14.59 -5.23
N PRO A 110 -17.69 14.44 -4.42
CA PRO A 110 -18.83 15.35 -4.45
C PRO A 110 -18.36 16.80 -4.21
N PRO A 111 -18.99 17.79 -4.86
CA PRO A 111 -18.68 19.21 -4.65
C PRO A 111 -19.02 19.69 -3.24
#